data_AF-A0A197KIP7-F1
#
_entry.id   AF-A0A197KIP7-F1
#
_cell.length_a   1.000
_cell.length_b   1.000
_cell.length_c   1.000
_cell.angle_alpha   90.00
_cell.angle_beta   90.00
_cell.angle_gamma   90.00
#
_symmetry.space_group_name_H-M   'P 1'
#
loop_
_entity.id
_entity.type
_entity.pdbx_description
1 polymer ?
#
loop_
_entity_poly.entity_id
_entity_poly.type
_entity_poly.pdbx_seq_one_letter_code
_entity_poly.pdbx_strand_id
1 'polypeptide(L)'
;MDPKTVEMDDDQKLEDVRKRLQKEKEIKAATMKLRDFQTSDAAKAACDATMEESQQRINYFQNEFDKLQLKKQQENSTKVARTHIPITLPSLENAPPMFKAGFESSRGVETTP
;
A
#
# COMPACT_ATOMS: atom_id res chain seq x y z
N MET A 1 22.53 -31.98 0.30
CA MET A 1 21.22 -31.86 -0.36
C MET A 1 20.48 -30.77 0.38
N ASP A 2 20.85 -29.52 0.11
CA ASP A 2 20.17 -28.37 0.69
C ASP A 2 18.80 -28.23 0.02
N PRO A 3 17.70 -28.07 0.77
CA PRO A 3 16.42 -27.80 0.17
C PRO A 3 16.49 -26.38 -0.40
N LYS A 4 16.71 -26.26 -1.71
CA LYS A 4 16.39 -25.04 -2.44
C LYS A 4 14.92 -24.76 -2.18
N THR A 5 14.65 -23.82 -1.28
CA THR A 5 13.40 -23.09 -1.24
C THR A 5 13.17 -22.61 -2.67
N VAL A 6 12.25 -23.28 -3.36
CA VAL A 6 11.76 -22.83 -4.65
C VAL A 6 10.96 -21.58 -4.32
N GLU A 7 11.65 -20.44 -4.29
CA GLU A 7 11.01 -19.13 -4.24
C GLU A 7 10.09 -19.07 -5.45
N MET A 8 8.80 -19.33 -5.21
CA MET A 8 7.79 -19.21 -6.24
C MET A 8 7.80 -17.75 -6.71
N ASP A 9 7.98 -17.55 -8.01
CA ASP A 9 8.04 -16.21 -8.62
C ASP A 9 6.81 -15.39 -8.21
N ASP A 10 7.00 -14.10 -7.92
CA ASP A 10 5.92 -13.26 -7.40
C ASP A 10 4.77 -13.10 -8.42
N ASP A 11 5.02 -13.25 -9.73
CA ASP A 11 3.96 -13.30 -10.73
C ASP A 11 3.19 -14.62 -10.68
N GLN A 12 3.88 -15.73 -10.41
CA GLN A 12 3.23 -17.03 -10.20
C GLN A 12 2.36 -17.02 -8.94
N LYS A 13 2.80 -16.36 -7.86
CA LYS A 13 1.99 -16.17 -6.64
C LYS A 13 0.77 -15.32 -6.93
N LEU A 14 0.93 -14.23 -7.66
CA LEU A 14 -0.17 -13.32 -7.99
C LEU A 14 -1.25 -14.03 -8.80
N GLU A 15 -0.86 -14.83 -9.79
CA GLU A 15 -1.80 -15.60 -10.61
C GLU A 15 -2.50 -16.71 -9.80
N ASP A 16 -1.79 -17.41 -8.90
CA ASP A 16 -2.40 -18.40 -8.02
C ASP A 16 -3.43 -17.76 -7.07
N VAL A 17 -3.08 -16.65 -6.42
CA VAL A 17 -4.01 -15.89 -5.56
C VAL A 17 -5.22 -15.41 -6.36
N ARG A 18 -5.03 -14.92 -7.59
CA ARG A 18 -6.12 -14.51 -8.48
C ARG A 18 -7.07 -15.67 -8.79
N LYS A 19 -6.54 -16.85 -9.12
CA LYS A 19 -7.36 -18.05 -9.39
C LYS A 19 -8.15 -18.49 -8.16
N ARG A 20 -7.52 -18.49 -6.98
CA ARG A 20 -8.19 -18.83 -5.71
C ARG A 20 -9.30 -17.83 -5.39
N LEU A 21 -9.03 -16.53 -5.54
CA LEU A 21 -10.02 -15.48 -5.35
C LEU A 21 -11.24 -15.66 -6.27
N GLN A 22 -10.99 -15.96 -7.55
CA GLN A 22 -12.05 -16.20 -8.52
C GLN A 22 -12.89 -17.43 -8.13
N LYS A 23 -12.24 -18.53 -7.73
CA LYS A 23 -12.92 -19.75 -7.29
C LYS A 23 -13.80 -19.50 -6.07
N GLU A 24 -13.34 -18.75 -5.07
CA GLU A 24 -14.15 -18.44 -3.89
C GLU A 24 -15.37 -17.57 -4.22
N LYS A 25 -15.24 -16.62 -5.16
CA LYS A 25 -16.37 -15.84 -5.68
C LYS A 25 -17.41 -16.73 -6.35
N GLU A 26 -16.95 -17.70 -7.14
CA GLU A 26 -17.83 -18.69 -7.80
C GLU A 26 -18.53 -19.60 -6.80
N ILE A 27 -17.81 -20.10 -5.78
CA ILE A 27 -18.38 -20.89 -4.69
C ILE A 27 -19.47 -20.08 -3.98
N LYS A 28 -19.18 -18.85 -3.56
CA LYS A 28 -20.15 -17.99 -2.89
C LYS A 28 -21.40 -17.77 -3.76
N ALA A 29 -21.22 -17.48 -5.04
CA ALA A 29 -22.33 -17.28 -5.97
C ALA A 29 -23.16 -18.56 -6.18
N ALA A 30 -22.51 -19.72 -6.25
CA ALA A 30 -23.19 -21.01 -6.34
C ALA A 30 -23.96 -21.34 -5.05
N THR A 31 -23.36 -21.11 -3.89
CA THR A 31 -24.02 -21.30 -2.58
C THR A 31 -25.22 -20.37 -2.41
N MET A 32 -25.13 -19.13 -2.88
CA MET A 32 -26.26 -18.19 -2.86
C MET A 32 -27.43 -18.73 -3.69
N LYS A 33 -27.16 -19.26 -4.90
CA LYS A 33 -28.20 -19.92 -5.71
C LYS A 33 -28.75 -21.16 -5.03
N LEU A 34 -27.89 -21.99 -4.42
CA LEU A 34 -28.31 -23.19 -3.70
C LEU A 34 -29.23 -22.87 -2.53
N ARG A 35 -28.96 -21.79 -1.80
CA ARG A 35 -29.79 -21.30 -0.70
C ARG A 35 -31.23 -21.04 -1.13
N ASP A 36 -31.44 -20.48 -2.31
CA ASP A 36 -32.78 -20.17 -2.84
C ASP A 36 -33.63 -21.43 -3.07
N PHE A 37 -32.99 -22.59 -3.27
CA PHE A 37 -33.68 -23.87 -3.40
C PHE A 37 -33.89 -24.60 -2.07
N GLN A 38 -33.30 -24.13 -0.97
CA GLN A 38 -33.45 -24.77 0.33
C GLN A 38 -34.80 -24.41 0.97
N THR A 39 -35.52 -25.43 1.43
CA THR A 39 -36.80 -25.27 2.13
C THR A 39 -36.64 -25.28 3.64
N SER A 40 -35.69 -26.06 4.17
CA SER A 40 -35.40 -26.18 5.59
C SER A 40 -34.56 -25.00 6.09
N ASP A 41 -34.93 -24.44 7.24
CA ASP A 41 -34.18 -23.37 7.88
C ASP A 41 -32.78 -23.82 8.29
N ALA A 42 -32.60 -25.09 8.68
CA ALA A 42 -31.29 -25.64 8.96
C ALA A 42 -30.40 -25.68 7.71
N ALA A 43 -30.99 -26.02 6.56
CA ALA A 43 -30.27 -26.03 5.28
C ALA A 43 -29.93 -24.61 4.80
N LYS A 44 -30.84 -23.65 4.97
CA LYS A 44 -30.56 -22.23 4.70
C LYS A 44 -29.45 -21.69 5.59
N ALA A 45 -29.47 -22.00 6.89
CA ALA A 45 -28.43 -21.60 7.83
C ALA A 45 -27.06 -22.18 7.45
N ALA A 46 -27.00 -23.43 6.99
CA ALA A 46 -25.76 -24.03 6.48
C ALA A 46 -25.24 -23.30 5.23
N CYS A 47 -26.13 -22.91 4.31
CA CYS A 47 -25.74 -22.07 3.16
C CYS A 47 -25.24 -20.69 3.60
N ASP A 48 -25.90 -20.07 4.58
CA ASP A 48 -25.51 -18.76 5.12
C ASP A 48 -24.11 -18.81 5.76
N ALA A 49 -23.84 -19.83 6.58
CA ALA A 49 -22.51 -20.07 7.15
C ALA A 49 -21.44 -20.28 6.06
N THR A 50 -21.74 -21.09 5.04
CA THR A 50 -20.82 -21.34 3.92
C THR A 50 -20.52 -20.05 3.14
N MET A 51 -21.51 -19.17 2.95
CA MET A 51 -21.31 -17.88 2.29
C MET A 51 -20.46 -16.93 3.13
N GLU A 52 -20.64 -16.93 4.45
CA GLU A 52 -19.82 -16.14 5.38
C GLU A 52 -18.36 -16.59 5.35
N GLU A 53 -18.10 -17.90 5.46
CA GLU A 53 -16.74 -18.44 5.36
C GLU A 53 -16.11 -18.13 4.00
N SER A 54 -16.88 -18.26 2.91
CA SER A 54 -16.40 -17.92 1.57
C SER A 54 -16.07 -16.43 1.47
N GLN A 55 -16.86 -15.56 2.09
CA GLN A 55 -16.56 -14.12 2.15
C GLN A 55 -15.26 -13.83 2.91
N GLN A 56 -15.02 -14.52 4.03
CA GLN A 56 -13.78 -14.39 4.78
C GLN A 56 -12.56 -14.79 3.93
N ARG A 57 -12.67 -15.90 3.18
CA ARG A 57 -11.61 -16.34 2.26
C ARG A 57 -11.40 -15.37 1.09
N ILE A 58 -12.47 -14.80 0.53
CA ILE A 58 -12.40 -13.74 -0.49
C ILE A 58 -11.61 -12.54 0.05
N ASN A 59 -11.94 -12.07 1.26
CA ASN A 59 -11.25 -10.93 1.87
C ASN A 59 -9.76 -11.23 2.09
N TYR A 60 -9.44 -12.44 2.56
CA TYR A 60 -8.06 -12.89 2.72
C TYR A 60 -7.30 -12.86 1.39
N PHE A 61 -7.83 -13.49 0.34
CA PHE A 61 -7.16 -13.54 -0.95
C PHE A 61 -7.07 -12.17 -1.63
N GLN A 62 -8.07 -11.30 -1.46
CA GLN A 62 -8.03 -9.93 -1.95
C GLN A 62 -6.89 -9.15 -1.28
N ASN A 63 -6.77 -9.23 0.05
CA ASN A 63 -5.69 -8.56 0.77
C ASN A 63 -4.30 -9.07 0.36
N GLU A 64 -4.14 -10.38 0.17
CA GLU A 64 -2.87 -10.95 -0.30
C GLU A 64 -2.54 -10.51 -1.73
N PHE A 65 -3.54 -10.45 -2.61
CA PHE A 65 -3.38 -9.95 -3.97
C PHE A 65 -2.93 -8.48 -3.98
N ASP A 66 -3.56 -7.64 -3.15
CA ASP A 66 -3.26 -6.21 -3.07
C ASP A 66 -1.83 -5.97 -2.53
N LYS A 67 -1.40 -6.76 -1.53
CA LYS A 67 -0.02 -6.72 -1.01
C LYS A 67 1.00 -7.11 -2.09
N LEU A 68 0.74 -8.16 -2.85
CA LEU A 68 1.64 -8.61 -3.92
C LEU A 68 1.72 -7.57 -5.05
N GLN A 69 0.60 -6.95 -5.42
CA GLN A 69 0.58 -5.84 -6.38
C GLN A 69 1.37 -4.63 -5.88
N LEU A 70 1.19 -4.24 -4.62
CA LEU A 70 1.91 -3.12 -4.03
C LEU A 70 3.43 -3.37 -3.98
N LYS A 71 3.83 -4.59 -3.61
CA LYS A 71 5.24 -5.01 -3.61
C LYS A 71 5.86 -4.87 -5.01
N LYS A 72 5.16 -5.32 -6.05
CA LYS A 72 5.59 -5.20 -7.45
C LYS A 72 5.72 -3.73 -7.90
N GLN A 73 4.80 -2.86 -7.48
CA GLN A 73 4.87 -1.42 -7.78
C GLN A 73 6.05 -0.73 -7.08
N GLN A 74 6.34 -1.08 -5.83
CA GLN A 74 7.50 -0.56 -5.11
C GLN A 74 8.79 -1.00 -5.77
N GLU A 75 8.95 -2.28 -6.12
CA GLU A 75 10.15 -2.78 -6.81
C GLU A 75 10.41 -2.04 -8.13
N ASN A 76 9.35 -1.74 -8.88
CA ASN A 76 9.44 -0.97 -10.11
C ASN A 76 9.78 0.51 -9.87
N SER A 77 9.35 1.11 -8.77
CA SER A 77 9.69 2.51 -8.42
C SER A 77 11.14 2.66 -7.95
N THR A 78 11.68 1.69 -7.22
CA THR A 78 13.08 1.74 -6.73
C THR A 78 14.10 1.63 -7.88
N LYS A 79 13.71 1.06 -9.03
CA LYS A 79 14.57 0.97 -10.22
C LYS A 79 14.67 2.28 -11.02
N VAL A 80 13.84 3.30 -10.73
CA VAL A 80 13.77 4.54 -11.54
C VAL A 80 14.38 5.77 -10.84
N ALA A 81 14.71 5.72 -9.55
CA ALA A 81 15.15 6.91 -8.81
C ALA A 81 16.62 6.89 -8.38
N ARG A 82 17.55 7.06 -9.33
CA ARG A 82 18.81 7.78 -9.05
C ARG A 82 19.47 8.36 -10.31
N THR A 83 18.73 9.18 -11.06
CA THR A 83 19.39 10.16 -11.93
C THR A 83 20.02 11.22 -11.03
N HIS A 84 21.33 11.09 -10.82
CA HIS A 84 22.16 12.07 -10.13
C HIS A 84 22.18 13.34 -10.98
N ILE A 85 21.26 14.27 -10.75
CA ILE A 85 21.33 15.60 -11.35
C ILE A 85 22.44 16.34 -10.58
N PRO A 86 23.59 16.68 -11.19
CA PRO A 86 24.57 17.51 -10.51
C PRO A 86 23.95 18.90 -10.32
N ILE A 87 23.74 19.28 -9.06
CA ILE A 87 23.39 20.66 -8.71
C ILE A 87 24.67 21.47 -8.88
N THR A 88 24.83 22.10 -10.03
CA THR A 88 25.85 23.14 -10.20
C THR A 88 25.37 24.38 -9.45
N LEU A 89 25.90 24.61 -8.26
CA LEU A 89 25.69 25.87 -7.53
C LEU A 89 26.29 27.03 -8.34
N PRO A 90 25.56 28.11 -8.64
CA PRO A 90 26.14 29.30 -9.26
C PRO A 90 27.10 29.98 -8.27
N SER A 91 28.33 30.27 -8.73
CA SER A 91 29.36 30.96 -7.95
C SER A 91 28.88 32.33 -7.45
N LEU A 92 29.09 32.59 -6.16
CA LEU A 92 28.64 33.78 -5.43
C LEU A 92 29.55 35.00 -5.67
N GLU A 93 29.98 35.24 -6.91
CA GLU A 93 31.00 36.26 -7.23
C GLU A 93 30.41 37.60 -7.69
N ASN A 94 29.08 37.72 -7.80
CA ASN A 94 28.42 38.97 -8.23
C ASN A 94 27.10 39.24 -7.48
N ALA A 95 27.16 39.28 -6.14
CA ALA A 95 26.06 39.84 -5.36
C ALA A 95 26.22 41.38 -5.26
N PRO A 96 25.19 42.19 -5.59
CA PRO A 96 25.24 43.64 -5.44
C PRO A 96 25.29 44.06 -3.97
N PRO A 97 25.90 45.22 -3.63
CA PRO A 97 26.10 45.64 -2.24
C PRO A 97 24.77 45.97 -1.55
N MET A 98 24.55 45.38 -0.36
CA MET A 98 23.40 45.71 0.49
C MET A 98 23.55 47.10 1.12
N PHE A 99 22.53 47.94 0.97
CA PHE A 99 22.42 49.23 1.65
C PHE A 99 22.26 49.02 3.17
N LYS A 100 23.16 49.64 3.95
CA LYS A 100 23.01 49.78 5.42
C LYS A 100 21.95 50.84 5.71
N ALA A 101 20.78 50.43 6.22
CA ALA A 101 19.87 51.33 6.91
C ALA A 101 20.16 51.27 8.42
N GLY A 102 20.60 52.41 8.97
CA GLY A 102 20.94 52.57 10.38
C GLY A 102 19.71 52.48 11.28
N PHE A 103 19.86 51.75 12.37
CA PHE A 103 18.96 51.83 13.53
C PHE A 103 19.77 52.43 14.67
N GLU A 104 19.64 53.75 14.84
CA GLU A 104 20.28 54.50 15.90
C GLU A 104 19.34 54.57 17.13
N SER A 105 19.98 54.49 18.28
CA SER A 105 19.47 54.21 19.64
C SER A 105 18.70 55.37 20.27
N SER A 106 17.83 55.07 21.27
CA SER A 106 17.59 55.99 22.40
C SER A 106 17.05 55.29 23.66
N ARG A 107 17.97 55.09 24.61
CA ARG A 107 17.97 55.38 26.07
C ARG A 107 16.75 55.05 26.97
N GLY A 108 17.06 54.42 28.11
CA GLY A 108 16.30 54.58 29.35
C GLY A 108 16.63 53.51 30.40
N VAL A 109 17.48 53.85 31.37
CA VAL A 109 17.91 53.04 32.53
C VAL A 109 16.98 53.32 33.71
N GLU A 110 16.54 52.32 34.48
CA GLU A 110 16.59 52.36 35.97
C GLU A 110 16.28 50.99 36.62
N THR A 111 17.21 50.59 37.49
CA THR A 111 17.19 49.52 38.51
C THR A 111 16.14 49.81 39.60
N THR A 112 15.49 48.88 40.33
CA THR A 112 15.97 47.90 41.34
C THR A 112 14.72 47.43 42.15
N PRO A 113 14.86 46.63 43.21
CA PRO A 113 15.04 45.17 43.29
C PRO A 113 13.71 44.36 43.28
#